data_AF-A0A950SV57-F1
#
_entry.id   AF-A0A950SV57-F1
#
_cell.length_a   1.000
_cell.length_b   1.000
_cell.length_c   1.000
_cell.angle_alpha   90.00
_cell.angle_beta   90.00
_cell.angle_gamma   90.00
#
_symmetry.space_group_name_H-M   'P 1'
#
loop_
_entity.id
_entity.type
_entity.pdbx_description
1 polymer ?
#
loop_
_entity_poly.entity_id
_entity_poly.type
_entity_poly.pdbx_seq_one_letter_code
_entity_poly.pdbx_strand_id
1 'polypeptide(L)' 'MTTPEVRPLGKALGTEALGVDLSKLDDPTFAWIEQTFAEHPVLVFRNQKLGAG' A
#
# COMPACT_ATOMS: atom_id res chain seq x y z
N MET A 1 10.65 -11.54 -3.11
CA MET A 1 9.52 -10.60 -2.94
C MET A 1 9.03 -10.73 -1.52
N THR A 2 8.76 -9.62 -0.86
CA THR A 2 8.23 -9.61 0.51
C THR A 2 6.70 -9.64 0.42
N THR A 3 6.04 -10.41 1.27
CA THR A 3 4.57 -10.47 1.29
C THR A 3 4.00 -9.11 1.75
N PRO A 4 3.00 -8.53 1.05
CA PRO A 4 2.35 -7.30 1.49
C PRO A 4 1.62 -7.47 2.82
N GLU A 5 1.71 -6.45 3.68
CA GLU A 5 1.09 -6.44 5.00
C GLU A 5 0.51 -5.06 5.32
N VAL A 6 -0.42 -5.02 6.28
CA VAL A 6 -1.04 -3.79 6.77
C VAL A 6 -0.70 -3.50 8.23
N ARG A 7 -0.45 -2.22 8.54
CA ARG A 7 -0.26 -1.72 9.90
C ARG A 7 -1.15 -0.51 10.17
N PRO A 8 -2.10 -0.56 11.13
CA PRO A 8 -2.89 0.60 11.49
C PRO A 8 -2.02 1.76 12.01
N LEU A 9 -2.29 2.99 11.57
CA LEU A 9 -1.57 4.20 12.02
C LEU A 9 -2.27 4.94 13.17
N GLY A 10 -3.43 4.44 13.63
CA GLY A 10 -4.26 5.02 14.67
C GLY A 10 -5.67 5.33 14.18
N LYS A 11 -6.58 5.73 15.09
CA LYS A 11 -8.02 5.88 14.81
C LYS A 11 -8.39 6.85 13.68
N ALA A 12 -7.50 7.77 13.32
CA ALA A 12 -7.79 8.86 12.36
C ALA A 12 -6.83 8.93 11.16
N LEU A 13 -5.75 8.13 11.12
CA LEU A 13 -4.65 8.33 10.15
C LEU A 13 -4.59 7.31 9.01
N GLY A 14 -5.46 6.30 9.01
CA GLY A 14 -5.50 5.24 7.98
C GLY A 14 -4.57 4.06 8.28
N THR A 15 -4.28 3.28 7.23
CA THR A 15 -3.51 2.03 7.31
C THR A 15 -2.25 2.15 6.48
N GLU A 16 -1.09 1.81 7.05
CA GLU A 16 0.15 1.73 6.31
C GLU A 16 0.28 0.38 5.60
N ALA A 17 0.61 0.42 4.31
CA ALA A 17 0.92 -0.76 3.52
C ALA A 17 2.44 -0.98 3.49
N LEU A 18 2.87 -2.16 3.93
CA LEU A 18 4.26 -2.59 4.04
C LEU A 18 4.58 -3.61 2.94
N GLY A 19 5.86 -3.69 2.54
CA GLY A 19 6.32 -4.67 1.55
C GLY A 19 5.96 -4.35 0.10
N VAL A 20 5.36 -3.18 -0.17
CA VAL A 20 4.97 -2.73 -1.51
C VAL A 20 5.97 -1.71 -2.07
N ASP A 21 6.45 -1.96 -3.29
CA ASP A 21 7.23 -1.03 -4.10
C ASP A 21 6.35 -0.51 -5.25
N LEU A 22 5.86 0.74 -5.15
CA LEU A 22 4.97 1.33 -6.14
C LEU A 22 5.68 1.61 -7.48
N SER A 23 7.01 1.57 -7.53
CA SER A 23 7.75 1.68 -8.80
C SER A 23 7.69 0.39 -9.63
N LYS A 24 7.23 -0.73 -9.04
CA LYS A 24 7.16 -2.06 -9.64
C LYS A 24 5.89 -2.78 -9.18
N LEU A 25 4.78 -2.47 -9.82
CA LEU A 25 3.49 -3.10 -9.54
C LEU A 25 3.22 -4.23 -10.54
N ASP A 26 3.13 -5.46 -10.03
CA ASP A 26 2.55 -6.59 -10.75
C ASP A 26 1.04 -6.72 -10.43
N ASP A 27 0.33 -7.48 -11.25
CA ASP A 27 -1.13 -7.65 -11.11
C ASP A 27 -1.53 -8.20 -9.72
N PRO A 28 -0.84 -9.20 -9.14
CA PRO A 28 -1.17 -9.70 -7.80
C PRO A 28 -1.02 -8.62 -6.71
N THR A 29 0.03 -7.80 -6.77
CA THR A 29 0.24 -6.72 -5.79
C THR A 29 -0.82 -5.64 -5.96
N PHE A 30 -1.19 -5.30 -7.19
CA PHE A 30 -2.24 -4.31 -7.44
C PHE A 30 -3.61 -4.79 -6.94
N ALA A 31 -3.99 -6.04 -7.22
CA ALA A 31 -5.23 -6.62 -6.71
C ALA A 31 -5.29 -6.62 -5.17
N TRP A 32 -4.16 -6.88 -4.51
CA TRP A 32 -4.06 -6.77 -3.06
C TRP A 32 -4.29 -5.33 -2.58
N ILE A 33 -3.72 -4.32 -3.26
CA ILE A 33 -3.94 -2.90 -2.92
C ILE A 33 -5.42 -2.54 -3.06
N GLU A 34 -6.09 -2.95 -4.13
CA GLU A 34 -7.51 -2.66 -4.35
C GLU A 34 -8.40 -3.25 -3.23
N GLN A 35 -8.20 -4.52 -2.90
CA GLN A 35 -8.94 -5.15 -1.81
C GLN A 35 -8.66 -4.47 -0.47
N THR A 36 -7.39 -4.19 -0.18
CA THR A 36 -6.99 -3.55 1.07
C THR A 36 -7.56 -2.13 1.18
N PHE A 37 -7.64 -1.40 0.08
CA PHE A 37 -8.22 -0.06 0.03
C PHE A 37 -9.74 -0.08 0.25
N ALA A 38 -10.44 -1.10 -0.27
CA ALA A 38 -11.87 -1.28 -0.03
C ALA A 38 -12.17 -1.49 1.48
N GLU A 39 -11.29 -2.17 2.21
CA GLU A 39 -11.40 -2.40 3.65
C GLU A 39 -10.85 -1.23 4.49
N HIS A 40 -9.82 -0.55 3.99
CA HIS A 40 -9.14 0.57 4.61
C HIS A 40 -9.09 1.76 3.63
N PRO A 41 -10.09 2.67 3.67
CA PRO A 41 -10.27 3.72 2.66
C PRO A 41 -9.12 4.73 2.50
N VAL A 42 -8.06 4.62 3.32
CA VAL A 42 -6.82 5.38 3.17
C VAL A 42 -5.65 4.44 3.42
N LEU A 43 -4.80 4.30 2.40
CA LEU A 43 -3.53 3.57 2.47
C LEU A 43 -2.35 4.52 2.41
N VAL A 44 -1.36 4.32 3.27
CA VAL A 44 -0.11 5.07 3.31
C VAL A 44 1.05 4.16 2.89
N PHE A 45 1.77 4.57 1.84
CA PHE A 45 2.98 3.88 1.38
C PHE A 45 4.19 4.77 1.66
N ARG A 46 5.06 4.34 2.58
CA ARG A 46 6.27 5.11 2.92
C ARG A 46 7.43 4.78 1.99
N ASN A 47 8.41 5.69 1.93
CA ASN A 47 9.69 5.51 1.23
C ASN A 47 9.57 5.27 -0.29
N GLN A 48 8.48 5.75 -0.91
CA GLN A 48 8.26 5.65 -2.34
C GLN A 48 8.94 6.83 -3.04
N LYS A 49 9.82 6.55 -4.00
CA LYS A 49 10.45 7.55 -4.87
C LYS A 49 9.80 7.51 -6.24
N LEU A 50 8.72 8.24 -6.40
CA LEU A 50 7.95 8.30 -7.63
C LEU A 50 8.27 9.60 -8.39
N GLY A 51 8.55 9.49 -9.69
CA GLY A 51 8.62 10.64 -10.58
C GLY A 51 7.23 11.00 -11.11
N ALA A 52 7.08 12.21 -11.67
CA ALA A 52 5.81 12.64 -12.25
C ALA A 52 5.45 11.94 -13.57
N GLY A 53 6.41 11.26 -14.21
CA GLY A 53 6.25 10.73 -15.57
C GLY A 53 6.38 11.84 -16.62
#